data_AF-A0A968BZH2-F1
#
_entry.id   AF-A0A968BZH2-F1
#
_cell.length_a   1.000
_cell.length_b   1.000
_cell.length_c   1.000
_cell.angle_alpha   90.00
_cell.angle_beta   90.00
_cell.angle_gamma   90.00
#
_symmetry.space_group_name_H-M   'P 1'
#
loop_
_entity.id
_entity.type
_entity.pdbx_description
1 polymer ?
#
loop_
_entity_poly.entity_id
_entity_poly.type
_entity_poly.pdbx_seq_one_letter_code
_entity_poly.pdbx_strand_id
1 'polypeptide(L)'
;GTYGLPAEVLPYLIFYDRNIFDATRVPYPQPGWTWDDLIAAASQLTETEGGTVSRYGFVDGYPASTVVAMAQQYGVPLWDDGVDPPQPLFDTPPVAEVVRRYVDLARVYQVMPEPEIGSNLLTSSLINEGRAAIWTGPAYERDRHAARTSLGLLPFPEDIAAANPVSLYGLFASAGTAHPEATWRWISYASANHKPLLPGALPGRRSVGEQLSWWRQLDEDTRTVYEYALDHPAADDPLARPLWSAVAAVFSDDAALEQALANAQEWALNMQADLAQAPPVAPRPVASVQPTPPAGQTVVRFAPAPGADHSIYRALATAFRDQEPGIWVEIVPSPGDLAELPRAADCFAARAQVAQGTQPELISLDPLLSADPDLDLADFYPQFLGPVQEGGELWALP
;
A
#
# COMPACT_ATOMS: atom_id res chain seq x y z
N GLY A 1 -9.77 -3.38 -13.17
CA GLY A 1 -8.86 -2.49 -12.41
C GLY A 1 -8.56 -1.20 -13.18
N THR A 2 -7.34 -0.70 -13.19
CA THR A 2 -6.85 0.28 -14.20
C THR A 2 -5.54 -0.29 -14.75
N TYR A 3 -5.20 -0.04 -16.03
CA TYR A 3 -4.17 -0.84 -16.74
C TYR A 3 -2.83 -0.76 -16.03
N GLY A 4 -1.89 -1.71 -16.09
CA GLY A 4 -0.55 -1.45 -15.52
C GLY A 4 0.50 -2.55 -15.40
N LEU A 5 1.58 -2.24 -14.67
CA LEU A 5 2.68 -3.11 -14.24
C LEU A 5 3.13 -2.73 -12.82
N PRO A 6 4.20 -3.30 -12.23
CA PRO A 6 4.66 -2.87 -10.92
C PRO A 6 5.92 -2.03 -10.98
N ALA A 7 5.96 -1.12 -10.02
CA ALA A 7 7.17 -0.59 -9.45
C ALA A 7 7.54 -1.40 -8.19
N GLU A 8 6.69 -1.40 -7.15
CA GLU A 8 7.13 -1.67 -5.77
C GLU A 8 6.12 -2.39 -4.88
N VAL A 9 6.66 -3.11 -3.91
CA VAL A 9 5.93 -3.72 -2.80
C VAL A 9 6.41 -3.08 -1.49
N LEU A 10 5.47 -2.58 -0.69
CA LEU A 10 5.73 -1.93 0.59
C LEU A 10 5.01 -2.72 1.70
N PRO A 11 5.58 -3.82 2.22
CA PRO A 11 5.02 -4.48 3.39
C PRO A 11 5.11 -3.56 4.60
N TYR A 12 4.07 -3.56 5.43
CA TYR A 12 4.10 -2.94 6.75
C TYR A 12 4.66 -3.96 7.75
N LEU A 13 5.52 -3.49 8.64
CA LEU A 13 6.21 -4.29 9.64
C LEU A 13 5.95 -3.72 11.03
N ILE A 14 6.22 -4.54 12.04
CA ILE A 14 6.36 -4.08 13.40
C ILE A 14 7.83 -3.82 13.68
N PHE A 15 8.11 -2.60 14.12
CA PHE A 15 9.41 -2.14 14.59
C PHE A 15 9.41 -2.10 16.12
N TYR A 16 10.58 -2.29 16.73
CA TYR A 16 10.76 -2.07 18.17
C TYR A 16 12.19 -1.63 18.51
N ASP A 17 12.41 -0.91 19.61
CA ASP A 17 13.77 -0.60 20.10
C ASP A 17 14.23 -1.63 21.14
N ARG A 18 15.22 -2.47 20.77
CA ARG A 18 15.81 -3.46 21.68
C ARG A 18 16.33 -2.84 22.98
N ASN A 19 16.80 -1.59 22.97
CA ASN A 19 17.29 -0.91 24.18
C ASN A 19 16.22 -0.82 25.27
N ILE A 20 14.95 -0.63 24.87
CA ILE A 20 13.82 -0.44 25.79
C ILE A 20 13.39 -1.81 26.35
N PHE A 21 13.40 -2.85 25.51
CA PHE A 21 13.19 -4.24 25.94
C PHE A 21 14.30 -4.71 26.89
N ASP A 22 15.58 -4.44 26.59
CA ASP A 22 16.72 -4.81 27.42
C ASP A 22 16.69 -4.11 28.79
N ALA A 23 16.31 -2.83 28.83
CA ALA A 23 16.19 -2.06 30.06
C ALA A 23 15.04 -2.54 30.96
N THR A 24 13.89 -2.85 30.37
CA THR A 24 12.69 -3.37 31.08
C THR A 24 12.76 -4.87 31.37
N ARG A 25 13.61 -5.61 30.65
CA ARG A 25 13.72 -7.08 30.61
C ARG A 25 12.47 -7.80 30.10
N VAL A 26 11.65 -7.12 29.31
CA VAL A 26 10.59 -7.76 28.53
C VAL A 26 11.24 -8.61 27.43
N PRO A 27 10.84 -9.89 27.24
CA PRO A 27 11.34 -10.70 26.15
C PRO A 27 11.04 -10.08 24.78
N TYR A 28 11.98 -10.17 23.83
CA TYR A 28 11.68 -9.76 22.44
C TYR A 28 10.55 -10.63 21.88
N PRO A 29 9.56 -10.07 21.16
CA PRO A 29 8.54 -10.87 20.50
C PRO A 29 9.15 -11.61 19.31
N GLN A 30 8.42 -12.57 18.74
CA GLN A 30 8.91 -13.49 17.70
C GLN A 30 7.87 -13.61 16.57
N PRO A 31 8.23 -14.02 15.34
CA PRO A 31 7.24 -14.36 14.30
C PRO A 31 6.25 -15.43 14.81
N GLY A 32 4.99 -15.37 14.38
CA GLY A 32 3.91 -16.20 14.96
C GLY A 32 3.32 -15.69 16.28
N TRP A 33 3.67 -14.48 16.72
CA TRP A 33 3.06 -13.80 17.88
C TRP A 33 1.65 -13.29 17.62
N THR A 34 0.86 -13.17 18.67
CA THR A 34 -0.56 -12.76 18.63
C THR A 34 -0.80 -11.33 19.09
N TRP A 35 -2.01 -10.81 18.88
CA TRP A 35 -2.44 -9.53 19.48
C TRP A 35 -2.39 -9.54 21.01
N ASP A 36 -2.68 -10.68 21.66
CA ASP A 36 -2.54 -10.81 23.11
C ASP A 36 -1.07 -10.73 23.55
N ASP A 37 -0.13 -11.26 22.76
CA ASP A 37 1.31 -11.10 23.01
C ASP A 37 1.76 -9.64 22.83
N LEU A 38 1.26 -8.94 21.80
CA LEU A 38 1.52 -7.52 21.61
C LEU A 38 0.98 -6.70 22.79
N ILE A 39 -0.27 -6.95 23.22
CA ILE A 39 -0.89 -6.28 24.38
C ILE A 39 -0.08 -6.57 25.65
N ALA A 40 0.33 -7.83 25.88
CA ALA A 40 1.10 -8.21 27.06
C ALA A 40 2.51 -7.60 27.09
N ALA A 41 3.20 -7.53 25.94
CA ALA A 41 4.49 -6.87 25.82
C ALA A 41 4.34 -5.35 26.00
N ALA A 42 3.44 -4.72 25.25
CA ALA A 42 3.21 -3.28 25.30
C ALA A 42 2.75 -2.81 26.69
N SER A 43 1.92 -3.58 27.40
CA SER A 43 1.50 -3.27 28.78
C SER A 43 2.66 -3.24 29.78
N GLN A 44 3.74 -3.99 29.54
CA GLN A 44 4.96 -3.97 30.36
C GLN A 44 5.94 -2.87 29.91
N LEU A 45 5.80 -2.37 28.68
CA LEU A 45 6.67 -1.36 28.08
C LEU A 45 6.12 0.07 28.23
N THR A 46 4.81 0.25 28.46
CA THR A 46 4.20 1.55 28.78
C THR A 46 4.66 2.05 30.15
N GLU A 47 5.08 3.31 30.23
CA GLU A 47 5.44 4.01 31.46
C GLU A 47 4.58 5.26 31.65
N THR A 48 4.16 5.50 32.90
CA THR A 48 3.31 6.63 33.30
C THR A 48 3.97 7.39 34.44
N GLU A 49 4.29 8.67 34.19
CA GLU A 49 4.88 9.59 35.16
C GLU A 49 3.89 10.69 35.52
N GLY A 50 3.66 10.92 36.82
CA GLY A 50 2.78 11.99 37.29
C GLY A 50 1.30 11.89 36.84
N GLY A 51 0.88 10.74 36.30
CA GLY A 51 -0.45 10.54 35.70
C GLY A 51 -0.51 10.81 34.19
N THR A 52 0.62 11.05 33.53
CA THR A 52 0.74 11.17 32.06
C THR A 52 1.62 10.06 31.52
N VAL A 53 1.29 9.48 30.35
CA VAL A 53 2.13 8.46 29.71
C VAL A 53 3.44 9.11 29.21
N SER A 54 4.57 8.72 29.82
CA SER A 54 5.91 9.17 29.43
C SER A 54 6.38 8.41 28.18
N ARG A 55 6.16 7.09 28.14
CA ARG A 55 6.42 6.21 27.00
C ARG A 55 5.23 5.26 26.76
N TYR A 56 4.80 5.14 25.52
CA TYR A 56 3.83 4.13 25.09
C TYR A 56 4.51 2.82 24.72
N GLY A 57 3.91 1.70 25.11
CA GLY A 57 4.37 0.36 24.75
C GLY A 57 4.19 0.07 23.26
N PHE A 58 3.11 0.56 22.65
CA PHE A 58 2.80 0.43 21.22
C PHE A 58 2.37 1.79 20.64
N VAL A 59 2.67 2.05 19.36
CA VAL A 59 2.12 3.19 18.62
C VAL A 59 1.85 2.80 17.17
N ASP A 60 0.60 2.91 16.73
CA ASP A 60 0.25 2.67 15.33
C ASP A 60 0.52 3.93 14.47
N GLY A 61 1.18 3.75 13.33
CA GLY A 61 1.33 4.76 12.28
C GLY A 61 0.44 4.55 11.06
N TYR A 62 -0.18 3.38 10.90
CA TYR A 62 -0.95 3.02 9.69
C TYR A 62 -2.26 2.29 10.07
N PRO A 63 -3.08 2.92 10.92
CA PRO A 63 -4.16 2.25 11.64
C PRO A 63 -5.30 1.73 10.74
N ALA A 64 -5.52 2.36 9.58
CA ALA A 64 -6.44 1.86 8.56
C ALA A 64 -5.99 0.49 8.01
N SER A 65 -4.70 0.34 7.71
CA SER A 65 -4.10 -0.92 7.26
C SER A 65 -4.10 -1.97 8.36
N THR A 66 -3.87 -1.57 9.62
CA THR A 66 -3.95 -2.45 10.79
C THR A 66 -5.35 -3.02 10.99
N VAL A 67 -6.40 -2.20 10.96
CA VAL A 67 -7.79 -2.66 11.17
C VAL A 67 -8.25 -3.61 10.05
N VAL A 68 -7.86 -3.35 8.80
CA VAL A 68 -8.12 -4.26 7.67
C VAL A 68 -7.38 -5.60 7.84
N ALA A 69 -6.12 -5.58 8.26
CA ALA A 69 -5.37 -6.79 8.56
C ALA A 69 -6.01 -7.59 9.72
N MET A 70 -6.38 -6.92 10.82
CA MET A 70 -7.08 -7.54 11.95
C MET A 70 -8.37 -8.24 11.50
N ALA A 71 -9.19 -7.61 10.64
CA ALA A 71 -10.41 -8.24 10.14
C ALA A 71 -10.12 -9.58 9.43
N GLN A 72 -9.10 -9.60 8.56
CA GLN A 72 -8.69 -10.79 7.82
C GLN A 72 -8.07 -11.86 8.72
N GLN A 73 -7.23 -11.46 9.69
CA GLN A 73 -6.65 -12.36 10.71
C GLN A 73 -7.73 -13.04 11.55
N TYR A 74 -8.80 -12.32 11.90
CA TYR A 74 -9.95 -12.87 12.63
C TYR A 74 -10.96 -13.62 11.74
N GLY A 75 -10.70 -13.74 10.42
CA GLY A 75 -11.62 -14.38 9.47
C GLY A 75 -12.95 -13.64 9.30
N VAL A 76 -12.96 -12.33 9.55
CA VAL A 76 -14.14 -11.47 9.43
C VAL A 76 -14.21 -10.86 8.03
N PRO A 77 -15.20 -11.21 7.20
CA PRO A 77 -15.36 -10.62 5.88
C PRO A 77 -15.80 -9.16 5.98
N LEU A 78 -15.16 -8.31 5.18
CA LEU A 78 -15.57 -6.91 4.99
C LEU A 78 -16.58 -6.75 3.83
N TRP A 79 -16.75 -7.80 3.01
CA TRP A 79 -17.58 -7.83 1.80
C TRP A 79 -18.43 -9.10 1.75
N ASP A 80 -19.65 -9.00 1.20
CA ASP A 80 -20.46 -10.12 0.73
C ASP A 80 -20.19 -10.33 -0.76
N ASP A 81 -19.26 -11.24 -1.07
CA ASP A 81 -18.94 -11.68 -2.43
C ASP A 81 -20.02 -12.65 -3.00
N GLY A 82 -21.08 -12.94 -2.25
CA GLY A 82 -22.21 -13.76 -2.68
C GLY A 82 -23.21 -13.03 -3.59
N VAL A 83 -23.00 -11.73 -3.83
CA VAL A 83 -23.86 -10.84 -4.61
C VAL A 83 -23.05 -10.00 -5.61
N ASP A 84 -23.70 -9.54 -6.68
CA ASP A 84 -23.09 -8.77 -7.77
C ASP A 84 -23.81 -7.41 -7.93
N PRO A 85 -23.14 -6.26 -7.69
CA PRO A 85 -21.77 -6.14 -7.19
C PRO A 85 -21.65 -6.53 -5.70
N PRO A 86 -20.46 -6.98 -5.23
CA PRO A 86 -20.23 -7.32 -3.83
C PRO A 86 -20.63 -6.19 -2.88
N GLN A 87 -21.25 -6.51 -1.74
CA GLN A 87 -21.78 -5.49 -0.82
C GLN A 87 -20.89 -5.34 0.42
N PRO A 88 -20.69 -4.12 0.97
CA PRO A 88 -19.93 -3.94 2.20
C PRO A 88 -20.65 -4.59 3.40
N LEU A 89 -19.88 -4.98 4.42
CA LEU A 89 -20.37 -5.60 5.67
C LEU A 89 -19.95 -4.84 6.93
N PHE A 90 -19.71 -3.53 6.81
CA PHE A 90 -19.10 -2.73 7.88
C PHE A 90 -19.96 -2.59 9.14
N ASP A 91 -21.29 -2.61 9.02
CA ASP A 91 -22.23 -2.53 10.16
C ASP A 91 -22.53 -3.89 10.85
N THR A 92 -21.83 -4.96 10.45
CA THR A 92 -22.07 -6.29 11.03
C THR A 92 -21.42 -6.47 12.41
N PRO A 93 -22.03 -7.27 13.32
CA PRO A 93 -21.45 -7.52 14.65
C PRO A 93 -20.00 -8.06 14.67
N PRO A 94 -19.55 -8.92 13.72
CA PRO A 94 -18.15 -9.32 13.64
C PRO A 94 -17.19 -8.16 13.33
N VAL A 95 -17.57 -7.22 12.45
CA VAL A 95 -16.73 -6.03 12.17
C VAL A 95 -16.71 -5.09 13.36
N ALA A 96 -17.85 -4.92 14.05
CA ALA A 96 -17.90 -4.17 15.31
C ALA A 96 -16.96 -4.74 16.38
N GLU A 97 -16.87 -6.08 16.49
CA GLU A 97 -15.95 -6.75 17.40
C GLU A 97 -14.47 -6.50 17.04
N VAL A 98 -14.10 -6.50 15.75
CA VAL A 98 -12.74 -6.17 15.30
C VAL A 98 -12.38 -4.72 15.61
N VAL A 99 -13.25 -3.77 15.26
CA VAL A 99 -13.02 -2.35 15.54
C VAL A 99 -12.96 -2.08 17.05
N ARG A 100 -13.81 -2.74 17.85
CA ARG A 100 -13.76 -2.65 19.32
C ARG A 100 -12.40 -3.10 19.86
N ARG A 101 -11.88 -4.26 19.41
CA ARG A 101 -10.55 -4.75 19.83
C ARG A 101 -9.44 -3.76 19.53
N TYR A 102 -9.48 -3.11 18.37
CA TYR A 102 -8.51 -2.08 18.01
C TYR A 102 -8.65 -0.81 18.89
N VAL A 103 -9.88 -0.35 19.15
CA VAL A 103 -10.16 0.79 20.04
C VAL A 103 -9.73 0.51 21.49
N ASP A 104 -9.92 -0.73 21.95
CA ASP A 104 -9.55 -1.17 23.30
C ASP A 104 -8.03 -1.09 23.55
N LEU A 105 -7.18 -1.15 22.52
CA LEU A 105 -5.72 -0.96 22.65
C LEU A 105 -5.37 0.41 23.29
N ALA A 106 -6.09 1.47 22.91
CA ALA A 106 -5.92 2.80 23.48
C ALA A 106 -6.84 3.05 24.69
N ARG A 107 -8.10 2.60 24.64
CA ARG A 107 -9.12 2.98 25.65
C ARG A 107 -9.23 2.05 26.85
N VAL A 108 -8.85 0.77 26.73
CA VAL A 108 -8.94 -0.24 27.81
C VAL A 108 -7.57 -0.68 28.28
N TYR A 109 -6.68 -1.07 27.37
CA TYR A 109 -5.32 -1.49 27.67
C TYR A 109 -4.35 -0.32 27.85
N GLN A 110 -4.68 0.84 27.26
CA GLN A 110 -3.89 2.09 27.33
C GLN A 110 -2.43 1.92 26.88
N VAL A 111 -2.17 0.98 25.97
CA VAL A 111 -0.83 0.64 25.48
C VAL A 111 -0.34 1.59 24.38
N MET A 112 -1.26 2.28 23.73
CA MET A 112 -1.03 3.23 22.63
C MET A 112 -1.82 4.54 22.83
N PRO A 113 -1.40 5.66 22.21
CA PRO A 113 -2.22 6.85 22.14
C PRO A 113 -3.46 6.61 21.26
N GLU A 114 -4.48 7.46 21.39
CA GLU A 114 -5.52 7.55 20.37
C GLU A 114 -4.88 8.09 19.06
N PRO A 115 -5.14 7.45 17.90
CA PRO A 115 -4.44 7.75 16.65
C PRO A 115 -4.93 9.07 16.01
N GLU A 116 -4.00 9.85 15.45
CA GLU A 116 -4.36 11.04 14.67
C GLU A 116 -5.00 10.65 13.33
N ILE A 117 -6.13 11.27 12.99
CA ILE A 117 -6.88 10.97 11.77
C ILE A 117 -6.21 11.64 10.57
N GLY A 118 -5.60 10.84 9.69
CA GLY A 118 -4.95 11.33 8.47
C GLY A 118 -3.61 12.05 8.70
N SER A 119 -3.01 11.89 9.88
CA SER A 119 -1.70 12.43 10.24
C SER A 119 -0.86 11.36 10.93
N ASN A 120 0.41 11.28 10.55
CA ASN A 120 1.41 10.43 11.21
C ASN A 120 2.37 11.27 12.07
N LEU A 121 2.00 12.52 12.40
CA LEU A 121 2.87 13.47 13.09
C LEU A 121 3.06 13.08 14.56
N LEU A 122 1.99 12.76 15.29
CA LEU A 122 2.09 12.26 16.67
C LEU A 122 2.95 11.00 16.76
N THR A 123 2.65 9.99 15.94
CA THR A 123 3.43 8.73 15.89
C THR A 123 4.89 9.00 15.54
N SER A 124 5.16 9.85 14.54
CA SER A 124 6.53 10.27 14.22
C SER A 124 7.22 10.96 15.41
N SER A 125 6.55 11.84 16.13
CA SER A 125 7.14 12.55 17.28
C SER A 125 7.48 11.57 18.39
N LEU A 126 6.55 10.69 18.78
CA LEU A 126 6.76 9.67 19.81
C LEU A 126 7.95 8.74 19.49
N ILE A 127 8.09 8.30 18.24
CA ILE A 127 9.24 7.47 17.82
C ILE A 127 10.55 8.27 17.89
N ASN A 128 10.59 9.50 17.36
CA ASN A 128 11.81 10.34 17.37
C ASN A 128 12.20 10.82 18.78
N GLU A 129 11.26 10.89 19.72
CA GLU A 129 11.48 11.23 21.13
C GLU A 129 11.91 10.03 21.99
N GLY A 130 11.92 8.81 21.46
CA GLY A 130 12.18 7.58 22.24
C GLY A 130 11.02 7.16 23.15
N ARG A 131 9.81 7.62 22.83
CA ARG A 131 8.56 7.46 23.62
C ARG A 131 7.60 6.42 23.05
N ALA A 132 8.05 5.63 22.07
CA ALA A 132 7.38 4.43 21.56
C ALA A 132 8.33 3.24 21.72
N ALA A 133 7.88 2.13 22.34
CA ALA A 133 8.69 0.92 22.48
C ALA A 133 8.53 -0.05 21.28
N ILE A 134 7.30 -0.18 20.79
CA ILE A 134 6.89 -0.93 19.58
C ILE A 134 6.11 0.05 18.68
N TRP A 135 6.25 -0.03 17.36
CA TRP A 135 5.43 0.76 16.42
C TRP A 135 5.22 0.08 15.07
N THR A 136 4.13 0.41 14.38
CA THR A 136 3.92 -0.02 12.98
C THR A 136 4.62 0.92 11.99
N GLY A 137 4.98 0.41 10.81
CA GLY A 137 5.35 1.27 9.68
C GLY A 137 5.76 0.49 8.43
N PRO A 138 5.84 1.13 7.26
CA PRO A 138 6.23 0.48 6.03
C PRO A 138 7.74 0.19 6.02
N ALA A 139 8.10 -0.95 5.43
CA ALA A 139 9.46 -1.49 5.43
C ALA A 139 10.54 -0.56 4.83
N TYR A 140 10.17 0.38 3.97
CA TYR A 140 11.10 1.37 3.42
C TYR A 140 11.63 2.35 4.49
N GLU A 141 10.94 2.50 5.63
CA GLU A 141 11.43 3.31 6.76
C GLU A 141 12.46 2.60 7.66
N ARG A 142 12.76 1.32 7.44
CA ARG A 142 13.71 0.57 8.28
C ARG A 142 15.01 1.34 8.52
N ASP A 143 15.66 1.82 7.45
CA ASP A 143 16.96 2.50 7.56
C ASP A 143 16.84 3.87 8.24
N ARG A 144 15.69 4.54 8.12
CA ARG A 144 15.35 5.77 8.86
C ARG A 144 15.26 5.51 10.36
N HIS A 145 14.67 4.38 10.76
CA HIS A 145 14.49 3.99 12.16
C HIS A 145 15.75 3.39 12.78
N ALA A 146 16.49 2.56 12.03
CA ALA A 146 17.77 1.95 12.44
C ALA A 146 18.88 2.99 12.63
N ALA A 147 18.83 4.12 11.93
CA ALA A 147 19.72 5.26 12.16
C ALA A 147 19.46 6.02 13.48
N ARG A 148 18.43 5.63 14.27
CA ARG A 148 18.01 6.31 15.51
C ARG A 148 17.82 5.38 16.73
N THR A 149 17.57 4.10 16.52
CA THR A 149 17.12 3.13 17.55
C THR A 149 17.89 1.80 17.41
N SER A 150 17.88 0.94 18.43
CA SER A 150 18.41 -0.44 18.29
C SER A 150 17.38 -1.34 17.61
N LEU A 151 17.06 -1.01 16.35
CA LEU A 151 15.86 -1.45 15.64
C LEU A 151 15.72 -2.97 15.49
N GLY A 152 14.76 -3.53 16.20
CA GLY A 152 14.20 -4.86 15.96
C GLY A 152 13.05 -4.80 14.94
N LEU A 153 12.78 -5.96 14.33
CA LEU A 153 11.86 -6.12 13.19
C LEU A 153 11.05 -7.40 13.37
N LEU A 154 9.75 -7.33 13.09
CA LEU A 154 8.80 -8.45 13.13
C LEU A 154 7.71 -8.27 12.06
N PRO A 155 7.06 -9.36 11.62
CA PRO A 155 5.78 -9.26 10.94
C PRO A 155 4.70 -8.72 11.90
N PHE A 156 3.55 -8.35 11.35
CA PHE A 156 2.36 -8.03 12.16
C PHE A 156 1.96 -9.21 13.05
N PRO A 157 1.28 -8.95 14.19
CA PRO A 157 0.69 -10.02 15.00
C PRO A 157 -0.38 -10.76 14.22
N GLU A 158 -0.58 -12.03 14.57
CA GLU A 158 -1.44 -12.99 13.87
C GLU A 158 -2.62 -13.42 14.77
N ASP A 159 -3.60 -14.12 14.19
CA ASP A 159 -4.70 -14.74 14.95
C ASP A 159 -5.17 -16.05 14.27
N ILE A 160 -6.48 -16.27 14.05
CA ILE A 160 -7.03 -17.43 13.30
C ILE A 160 -6.35 -17.61 11.93
N ALA A 161 -5.92 -16.52 11.29
CA ALA A 161 -5.07 -16.52 10.11
C ALA A 161 -3.91 -15.51 10.24
N ALA A 162 -2.84 -15.74 9.49
CA ALA A 162 -1.79 -14.76 9.25
C ALA A 162 -2.19 -13.86 8.07
N ALA A 163 -2.23 -12.55 8.30
CA ALA A 163 -2.40 -11.55 7.24
C ALA A 163 -1.65 -10.27 7.65
N ASN A 164 -0.64 -9.88 6.89
CA ASN A 164 0.27 -8.77 7.16
C ASN A 164 -0.02 -7.64 6.17
N PRO A 165 -0.30 -6.39 6.60
CA PRO A 165 -0.66 -5.34 5.66
C PRO A 165 0.47 -5.05 4.65
N VAL A 166 0.11 -4.82 3.39
CA VAL A 166 1.01 -4.47 2.28
C VAL A 166 0.37 -3.35 1.47
N SER A 167 1.15 -2.38 1.00
CA SER A 167 0.75 -1.48 -0.09
C SER A 167 1.58 -1.75 -1.33
N LEU A 168 0.93 -1.80 -2.49
CA LEU A 168 1.57 -2.01 -3.80
C LEU A 168 1.60 -0.71 -4.61
N TYR A 169 2.71 -0.45 -5.30
CA TYR A 169 2.87 0.64 -6.25
C TYR A 169 2.99 0.10 -7.68
N GLY A 170 1.98 0.38 -8.50
CA GLY A 170 1.95 0.02 -9.91
C GLY A 170 2.48 1.11 -10.86
N LEU A 171 2.46 0.79 -12.15
CA LEU A 171 2.91 1.49 -13.36
C LEU A 171 1.81 1.38 -14.40
N PHE A 172 0.76 2.15 -14.19
CA PHE A 172 -0.53 2.03 -14.83
C PHE A 172 -0.60 2.56 -16.28
N ALA A 173 -1.73 2.37 -16.96
CA ALA A 173 -2.01 2.93 -18.30
C ALA A 173 -3.52 3.20 -18.53
N SER A 174 -3.79 4.10 -19.47
CA SER A 174 -5.12 4.68 -19.71
C SER A 174 -5.86 3.99 -20.86
N ALA A 175 -7.16 3.73 -20.72
CA ALA A 175 -8.05 3.40 -21.86
C ALA A 175 -8.23 4.57 -22.83
N GLY A 176 -7.92 5.79 -22.40
CA GLY A 176 -7.89 6.97 -23.25
C GLY A 176 -6.63 7.09 -24.11
N THR A 177 -5.65 6.19 -23.97
CA THR A 177 -4.42 6.22 -24.78
C THR A 177 -4.72 5.97 -26.26
N ALA A 178 -4.17 6.80 -27.14
CA ALA A 178 -4.21 6.57 -28.58
C ALA A 178 -3.18 5.52 -29.05
N HIS A 179 -2.32 5.03 -28.15
CA HIS A 179 -1.09 4.31 -28.49
C HIS A 179 -0.83 3.05 -27.61
N PRO A 180 -1.83 2.17 -27.38
CA PRO A 180 -1.78 1.13 -26.35
C PRO A 180 -0.57 0.19 -26.48
N GLU A 181 -0.15 -0.17 -27.70
CA GLU A 181 1.02 -1.02 -27.95
C GLU A 181 2.35 -0.35 -27.52
N ALA A 182 2.49 0.96 -27.76
CA ALA A 182 3.69 1.70 -27.36
C ALA A 182 3.70 2.00 -25.86
N THR A 183 2.52 2.29 -25.32
CA THR A 183 2.28 2.45 -23.88
C THR A 183 2.66 1.16 -23.13
N TRP A 184 2.23 -0.02 -23.62
CA TRP A 184 2.65 -1.33 -23.10
C TRP A 184 4.16 -1.50 -23.09
N ARG A 185 4.84 -1.33 -24.23
CA ARG A 185 6.30 -1.47 -24.34
C ARG A 185 7.04 -0.60 -23.33
N TRP A 186 6.59 0.65 -23.15
CA TRP A 186 7.18 1.52 -22.14
C TRP A 186 6.93 1.01 -20.72
N ILE A 187 5.71 0.64 -20.32
CA ILE A 187 5.49 0.16 -18.93
C ILE A 187 6.23 -1.16 -18.67
N SER A 188 6.28 -2.08 -19.63
CA SER A 188 7.04 -3.33 -19.53
C SER A 188 8.53 -3.05 -19.32
N TYR A 189 9.10 -2.17 -20.14
CA TYR A 189 10.48 -1.71 -19.99
C TYR A 189 10.73 -0.99 -18.65
N ALA A 190 9.86 -0.06 -18.25
CA ALA A 190 10.00 0.74 -17.05
C ALA A 190 9.94 -0.12 -15.78
N SER A 191 9.13 -1.18 -15.79
CA SER A 191 9.06 -2.18 -14.72
C SER A 191 10.32 -3.06 -14.70
N ALA A 192 10.72 -3.60 -15.86
CA ALA A 192 11.92 -4.44 -15.96
C ALA A 192 13.24 -3.69 -15.66
N ASN A 193 13.21 -2.35 -15.76
CA ASN A 193 14.32 -1.45 -15.43
C ASN A 193 14.01 -0.59 -14.19
N HIS A 194 13.07 -1.02 -13.34
CA HIS A 194 12.59 -0.20 -12.23
C HIS A 194 13.72 0.16 -11.24
N LYS A 195 13.66 1.39 -10.73
CA LYS A 195 14.54 1.89 -9.68
C LYS A 195 13.67 2.47 -8.57
N PRO A 196 13.82 2.02 -7.31
CA PRO A 196 12.93 2.42 -6.24
C PRO A 196 12.61 3.92 -6.18
N LEU A 197 11.32 4.24 -6.29
CA LEU A 197 10.70 5.56 -6.07
C LEU A 197 10.96 6.03 -4.64
N LEU A 198 10.79 5.10 -3.70
CA LEU A 198 11.05 5.30 -2.28
C LEU A 198 12.37 4.59 -1.91
N PRO A 199 13.35 5.28 -1.30
CA PRO A 199 14.55 4.65 -0.77
C PRO A 199 14.19 3.54 0.21
N GLY A 200 14.67 2.31 -0.05
CA GLY A 200 14.38 1.13 0.77
C GLY A 200 13.14 0.32 0.38
N ALA A 201 12.38 0.73 -0.63
CA ALA A 201 11.28 -0.09 -1.17
C ALA A 201 11.80 -1.37 -1.87
N LEU A 202 10.98 -2.43 -1.84
CA LEU A 202 11.23 -3.69 -2.54
C LEU A 202 10.68 -3.60 -3.97
N PRO A 203 11.46 -3.93 -5.02
CA PRO A 203 10.93 -4.05 -6.38
C PRO A 203 9.92 -5.20 -6.50
N GLY A 204 8.78 -5.00 -7.19
CA GLY A 204 7.77 -6.06 -7.39
C GLY A 204 8.28 -7.25 -8.20
N ARG A 205 9.10 -7.00 -9.23
CA ARG A 205 9.81 -8.04 -9.98
C ARG A 205 10.92 -8.69 -9.17
N ARG A 206 10.91 -10.03 -9.11
CA ARG A 206 11.97 -10.83 -8.51
C ARG A 206 13.29 -10.64 -9.27
N SER A 207 13.26 -10.69 -10.61
CA SER A 207 14.41 -10.42 -11.47
C SER A 207 15.09 -9.07 -11.17
N VAL A 208 14.32 -8.00 -10.94
CA VAL A 208 14.86 -6.68 -10.59
C VAL A 208 15.46 -6.68 -9.18
N GLY A 209 14.79 -7.33 -8.22
CA GLY A 209 15.34 -7.57 -6.88
C GLY A 209 16.67 -8.33 -6.90
N GLU A 210 16.82 -9.32 -7.78
CA GLU A 210 18.07 -10.07 -7.98
C GLU A 210 19.17 -9.24 -8.68
N GLN A 211 18.81 -8.50 -9.73
CA GLN A 211 19.73 -7.61 -10.46
C GLN A 211 20.32 -6.53 -9.55
N LEU A 212 19.47 -5.89 -8.73
CA LEU A 212 19.90 -4.93 -7.70
C LEU A 212 20.57 -5.62 -6.49
N SER A 213 20.58 -6.97 -6.46
CA SER A 213 21.01 -7.79 -5.32
C SER A 213 20.38 -7.36 -4.00
N TRP A 214 19.15 -6.86 -4.06
CA TRP A 214 18.41 -6.23 -2.96
C TRP A 214 18.32 -7.17 -1.74
N TRP A 215 17.92 -8.42 -1.96
CA TRP A 215 17.87 -9.48 -0.95
C TRP A 215 19.23 -9.90 -0.36
N ARG A 216 20.35 -9.49 -0.97
CA ARG A 216 21.72 -9.72 -0.46
C ARG A 216 22.25 -8.55 0.37
N GLN A 217 21.50 -7.44 0.44
CA GLN A 217 21.81 -6.29 1.28
C GLN A 217 21.18 -6.40 2.67
N LEU A 218 20.34 -7.42 2.89
CA LEU A 218 19.71 -7.75 4.17
C LEU A 218 20.55 -8.76 4.96
N ASP A 219 20.49 -8.69 6.28
CA ASP A 219 20.79 -9.80 7.17
C ASP A 219 19.69 -10.88 7.15
N GLU A 220 19.98 -12.04 7.74
CA GLU A 220 19.12 -13.23 7.71
C GLU A 220 17.81 -13.05 8.49
N ASP A 221 17.84 -12.35 9.63
CA ASP A 221 16.66 -12.06 10.45
C ASP A 221 15.72 -11.08 9.73
N THR A 222 16.27 -9.94 9.27
CA THR A 222 15.54 -8.94 8.47
C THR A 222 14.96 -9.58 7.22
N ARG A 223 15.73 -10.41 6.51
CA ARG A 223 15.24 -11.12 5.32
C ARG A 223 14.06 -12.03 5.65
N THR A 224 14.17 -12.85 6.70
CA THR A 224 13.12 -13.79 7.11
C THR A 224 11.81 -13.06 7.46
N VAL A 225 11.90 -11.94 8.17
CA VAL A 225 10.75 -11.09 8.49
C VAL A 225 10.07 -10.53 7.24
N TYR A 226 10.86 -10.07 6.26
CA TYR A 226 10.32 -9.56 4.99
C TYR A 226 9.69 -10.69 4.17
N GLU A 227 10.36 -11.83 3.99
CA GLU A 227 9.81 -12.97 3.25
C GLU A 227 8.49 -13.47 3.87
N TYR A 228 8.39 -13.54 5.21
CA TYR A 228 7.15 -13.89 5.90
C TYR A 228 6.02 -12.87 5.69
N ALA A 229 6.31 -11.58 5.81
CA ALA A 229 5.34 -10.50 5.61
C ALA A 229 4.86 -10.40 4.15
N LEU A 230 5.70 -10.82 3.19
CA LEU A 230 5.35 -10.91 1.78
C LEU A 230 4.52 -12.15 1.46
N ASP A 231 4.80 -13.31 2.07
CA ASP A 231 4.10 -14.57 1.79
C ASP A 231 2.71 -14.67 2.44
N HIS A 232 2.40 -13.80 3.41
CA HIS A 232 1.09 -13.70 4.07
C HIS A 232 0.48 -12.29 3.97
N PRO A 233 0.26 -11.71 2.77
CA PRO A 233 -0.25 -10.35 2.67
C PRO A 233 -1.73 -10.28 3.02
N ALA A 234 -2.13 -9.25 3.78
CA ALA A 234 -3.51 -8.84 3.85
C ALA A 234 -3.93 -8.21 2.50
N ALA A 235 -5.14 -8.53 2.03
CA ALA A 235 -5.73 -7.89 0.86
C ALA A 235 -5.90 -6.38 1.12
N ASP A 236 -5.46 -5.56 0.18
CA ASP A 236 -5.55 -4.10 0.25
C ASP A 236 -6.90 -3.63 -0.31
N ASP A 237 -7.62 -2.79 0.44
CA ASP A 237 -9.03 -2.46 0.21
C ASP A 237 -9.21 -0.94 -0.03
N PRO A 238 -9.65 -0.51 -1.24
CA PRO A 238 -9.82 0.91 -1.58
C PRO A 238 -11.00 1.59 -0.87
N LEU A 239 -11.96 0.79 -0.37
CA LEU A 239 -13.16 1.20 0.34
C LEU A 239 -13.05 0.97 1.86
N ALA A 240 -11.87 0.60 2.37
CA ALA A 240 -11.52 0.69 3.79
C ALA A 240 -11.50 2.15 4.32
N ARG A 241 -11.64 3.17 3.46
CA ARG A 241 -11.71 4.58 3.85
C ARG A 241 -12.95 4.88 4.71
N PRO A 242 -14.18 4.49 4.32
CA PRO A 242 -15.33 4.44 5.21
C PRO A 242 -15.07 3.73 6.55
N LEU A 243 -14.52 2.51 6.55
CA LEU A 243 -14.25 1.75 7.78
C LEU A 243 -13.29 2.50 8.71
N TRP A 244 -12.19 3.04 8.19
CA TRP A 244 -11.28 3.89 8.96
C TRP A 244 -11.97 5.15 9.50
N SER A 245 -12.92 5.72 8.76
CA SER A 245 -13.72 6.86 9.23
C SER A 245 -14.68 6.51 10.37
N ALA A 246 -15.12 5.25 10.50
CA ALA A 246 -15.86 4.80 11.67
C ALA A 246 -14.94 4.75 12.91
N VAL A 247 -13.75 4.14 12.77
CA VAL A 247 -12.73 4.08 13.83
C VAL A 247 -12.37 5.49 14.31
N ALA A 248 -12.16 6.41 13.36
CA ALA A 248 -11.90 7.83 13.61
C ALA A 248 -13.02 8.54 14.41
N ALA A 249 -14.29 8.31 14.04
CA ALA A 249 -15.44 8.90 14.72
C ALA A 249 -15.64 8.36 16.14
N VAL A 250 -15.25 7.10 16.40
CA VAL A 250 -15.25 6.50 17.74
C VAL A 250 -14.16 7.11 18.63
N PHE A 251 -12.94 7.34 18.11
CA PHE A 251 -11.89 8.00 18.87
C PHE A 251 -12.17 9.49 19.15
N SER A 252 -12.88 10.17 18.25
CA SER A 252 -13.25 11.58 18.42
C SER A 252 -14.50 11.78 19.29
N ASP A 253 -15.14 10.69 19.75
CA ASP A 253 -16.46 10.65 20.40
C ASP A 253 -17.60 11.31 19.58
N ASP A 254 -17.40 11.49 18.26
CA ASP A 254 -18.41 12.01 17.33
C ASP A 254 -19.58 11.04 17.13
N ALA A 255 -19.33 9.73 17.27
CA ALA A 255 -20.35 8.69 17.17
C ALA A 255 -20.03 7.47 18.05
N ALA A 256 -21.08 6.83 18.58
CA ALA A 256 -20.97 5.49 19.15
C ALA A 256 -20.64 4.45 18.05
N LEU A 257 -19.96 3.37 18.41
CA LEU A 257 -19.42 2.35 17.50
C LEU A 257 -20.42 1.88 16.44
N GLU A 258 -21.62 1.50 16.86
CA GLU A 258 -22.66 0.97 15.98
C GLU A 258 -23.15 2.03 14.98
N GLN A 259 -23.24 3.29 15.41
CA GLN A 259 -23.62 4.41 14.53
C GLN A 259 -22.47 4.79 13.58
N ALA A 260 -21.22 4.76 14.06
CA ALA A 260 -20.05 5.03 13.25
C ALA A 260 -19.92 4.02 12.10
N LEU A 261 -20.16 2.73 12.40
CA LEU A 261 -20.14 1.65 11.41
C LEU A 261 -21.34 1.70 10.45
N ALA A 262 -22.54 2.03 10.93
CA ALA A 262 -23.69 2.29 10.05
C ALA A 262 -23.43 3.45 9.07
N ASN A 263 -22.76 4.53 9.53
CA ASN A 263 -22.36 5.64 8.67
C ASN A 263 -21.31 5.21 7.62
N ALA A 264 -20.37 4.33 7.99
CA ALA A 264 -19.38 3.77 7.08
C ALA A 264 -20.01 2.83 6.04
N GLN A 265 -20.97 2.01 6.45
CA GLN A 265 -21.77 1.15 5.58
C GLN A 265 -22.53 1.99 4.53
N GLU A 266 -23.25 3.03 4.97
CA GLU A 266 -23.95 3.96 4.06
C GLU A 266 -22.97 4.68 3.11
N TRP A 267 -21.81 5.13 3.58
CA TRP A 267 -20.82 5.77 2.72
C TRP A 267 -20.24 4.78 1.68
N ALA A 268 -19.91 3.55 2.07
CA ALA A 268 -19.40 2.53 1.15
C ALA A 268 -20.42 2.18 0.05
N LEU A 269 -21.71 2.00 0.41
CA LEU A 269 -22.81 1.79 -0.53
C LEU A 269 -22.96 2.96 -1.51
N ASN A 270 -22.88 4.21 -1.01
CA ASN A 270 -22.94 5.40 -1.86
C ASN A 270 -21.72 5.49 -2.81
N MET A 271 -20.51 5.15 -2.36
CA MET A 271 -19.32 5.12 -3.23
C MET A 271 -19.47 4.08 -4.36
N GLN A 272 -20.03 2.90 -4.07
CA GLN A 272 -20.34 1.91 -5.11
C GLN A 272 -21.41 2.41 -6.08
N ALA A 273 -22.47 3.05 -5.58
CA ALA A 273 -23.54 3.61 -6.41
C ALA A 273 -23.05 4.75 -7.32
N ASP A 274 -22.11 5.59 -6.86
CA ASP A 274 -21.46 6.62 -7.66
C ASP A 274 -20.55 6.01 -8.74
N LEU A 275 -19.74 5.01 -8.39
CA LEU A 275 -18.88 4.29 -9.34
C LEU A 275 -19.70 3.60 -10.45
N ALA A 276 -20.82 2.95 -10.10
CA ALA A 276 -21.72 2.31 -11.05
C ALA A 276 -22.49 3.30 -11.97
N GLN A 277 -22.55 4.57 -11.59
CA GLN A 277 -23.21 5.64 -12.37
C GLN A 277 -22.22 6.58 -13.08
N ALA A 278 -20.91 6.38 -12.92
CA ALA A 278 -19.88 7.22 -13.51
C ALA A 278 -19.96 7.21 -15.05
N PRO A 279 -20.19 8.36 -15.72
CA PRO A 279 -20.30 8.40 -17.16
C PRO A 279 -18.94 8.12 -17.83
N PRO A 280 -18.89 7.35 -18.94
CA PRO A 280 -17.64 7.00 -19.60
C PRO A 280 -16.91 8.27 -20.08
N VAL A 281 -15.69 8.45 -19.58
CA VAL A 281 -14.90 9.67 -19.82
C VAL A 281 -14.34 9.67 -21.24
N ALA A 282 -14.79 10.63 -22.06
CA ALA A 282 -14.21 10.83 -23.38
C ALA A 282 -12.75 11.34 -23.25
N PRO A 283 -11.78 10.71 -23.94
CA PRO A 283 -10.36 11.05 -23.78
C PRO A 283 -10.07 12.49 -24.17
N ARG A 284 -9.35 13.20 -23.29
CA ARG A 284 -8.93 14.59 -23.51
C ARG A 284 -7.46 14.63 -23.92
N PRO A 285 -7.10 15.10 -25.13
CA PRO A 285 -5.70 15.26 -25.50
C PRO A 285 -5.08 16.39 -24.68
N VAL A 286 -4.26 16.03 -23.70
CA VAL A 286 -3.54 17.00 -22.86
C VAL A 286 -2.33 17.51 -23.63
N ALA A 287 -2.23 18.82 -23.82
CA ALA A 287 -1.05 19.45 -24.40
C ALA A 287 0.19 19.25 -23.50
N SER A 288 1.39 19.40 -24.06
CA SER A 288 2.63 19.15 -23.32
C SER A 288 3.69 20.21 -23.58
N VAL A 289 4.75 20.20 -22.75
CA VAL A 289 5.74 21.30 -22.65
C VAL A 289 7.18 20.80 -22.76
N GLN A 290 7.39 19.54 -23.14
CA GLN A 290 8.70 19.06 -23.58
C GLN A 290 9.07 19.61 -24.98
N PRO A 291 10.36 19.58 -25.37
CA PRO A 291 10.73 19.77 -26.76
C PRO A 291 9.94 18.84 -27.67
N THR A 292 9.32 19.39 -28.71
CA THR A 292 8.40 18.68 -29.59
C THR A 292 9.07 17.43 -30.20
N PRO A 293 8.46 16.24 -30.08
CA PRO A 293 9.09 15.01 -30.55
C PRO A 293 9.30 15.02 -32.07
N PRO A 294 10.38 14.39 -32.58
CA PRO A 294 10.63 14.22 -34.00
C PRO A 294 9.42 13.65 -34.76
N ALA A 295 9.07 14.27 -35.89
CA ALA A 295 7.94 13.85 -36.70
C ALA A 295 8.10 12.40 -37.18
N GLY A 296 7.18 11.52 -36.76
CA GLY A 296 7.18 10.08 -37.08
C GLY A 296 7.43 9.16 -35.88
N GLN A 297 7.72 9.68 -34.69
CA GLN A 297 7.76 8.87 -33.45
C GLN A 297 6.39 8.82 -32.76
N THR A 298 6.04 7.67 -32.19
CA THR A 298 4.87 7.50 -31.32
C THR A 298 5.15 8.11 -29.96
N VAL A 299 4.24 8.93 -29.43
CA VAL A 299 4.44 9.61 -28.14
C VAL A 299 3.70 8.88 -27.04
N VAL A 300 4.36 8.64 -25.91
CA VAL A 300 3.78 8.00 -24.72
C VAL A 300 4.03 8.89 -23.52
N ARG A 301 2.98 9.47 -22.94
CA ARG A 301 3.10 10.29 -21.72
C ARG A 301 3.16 9.38 -20.50
N PHE A 302 4.20 9.51 -19.68
CA PHE A 302 4.33 8.80 -18.40
C PHE A 302 4.30 9.76 -17.21
N ALA A 303 3.41 9.54 -16.23
CA ALA A 303 3.43 10.27 -14.95
C ALA A 303 4.07 9.44 -13.83
N PRO A 304 5.28 9.78 -13.32
CA PRO A 304 5.83 9.19 -12.11
C PRO A 304 4.91 9.43 -10.91
N ALA A 305 5.02 8.58 -9.88
CA ALA A 305 4.17 8.67 -8.69
C ALA A 305 4.31 10.02 -7.97
N PRO A 306 3.31 10.47 -7.19
CA PRO A 306 3.41 11.70 -6.42
C PRO A 306 4.67 11.74 -5.54
N GLY A 307 5.50 12.77 -5.73
CA GLY A 307 6.77 12.94 -5.00
C GLY A 307 8.01 12.29 -5.65
N ALA A 308 7.86 11.55 -6.74
CA ALA A 308 8.97 10.92 -7.46
C ALA A 308 9.93 11.93 -8.12
N ASP A 309 11.23 11.63 -8.16
CA ASP A 309 12.18 12.43 -8.93
C ASP A 309 12.05 12.17 -10.45
N HIS A 310 11.45 13.13 -11.15
CA HIS A 310 11.34 13.14 -12.60
C HIS A 310 12.71 13.11 -13.33
N SER A 311 13.84 13.39 -12.66
CA SER A 311 15.19 13.25 -13.26
C SER A 311 15.51 11.79 -13.59
N ILE A 312 15.18 10.86 -12.67
CA ILE A 312 15.36 9.41 -12.85
C ILE A 312 14.57 8.92 -14.07
N TYR A 313 13.30 9.30 -14.14
CA TYR A 313 12.41 8.90 -15.24
C TYR A 313 12.81 9.50 -16.59
N ARG A 314 13.38 10.72 -16.63
CA ARG A 314 13.92 11.29 -17.88
C ARG A 314 15.21 10.60 -18.35
N ALA A 315 15.99 10.04 -17.42
CA ALA A 315 17.12 9.17 -17.76
C ALA A 315 16.63 7.80 -18.29
N LEU A 316 15.63 7.18 -17.66
CA LEU A 316 15.01 5.93 -18.14
C LEU A 316 14.36 6.09 -19.52
N ALA A 317 13.59 7.15 -19.75
CA ALA A 317 13.01 7.48 -21.06
C ALA A 317 14.06 7.75 -22.14
N THR A 318 15.24 8.26 -21.76
CA THR A 318 16.37 8.42 -22.67
C THR A 318 16.97 7.06 -23.06
N ALA A 319 17.28 6.21 -22.09
CA ALA A 319 17.81 4.87 -22.34
C ALA A 319 16.82 3.94 -23.08
N PHE A 320 15.51 4.14 -22.90
CA PHE A 320 14.47 3.45 -23.65
C PHE A 320 14.46 3.85 -25.12
N ARG A 321 14.52 5.16 -25.43
CA ARG A 321 14.56 5.67 -26.81
C ARG A 321 15.81 5.21 -27.58
N ASP A 322 16.91 4.92 -26.88
CA ASP A 322 18.12 4.35 -27.48
C ASP A 322 17.94 2.87 -27.90
N GLN A 323 16.90 2.19 -27.40
CA GLN A 323 16.52 0.80 -27.73
C GLN A 323 15.29 0.75 -28.67
N GLU A 324 14.26 1.53 -28.37
CA GLU A 324 13.01 1.69 -29.13
C GLU A 324 12.94 3.10 -29.78
N PRO A 325 13.76 3.41 -30.81
CA PRO A 325 13.86 4.76 -31.40
C PRO A 325 12.60 5.20 -32.16
N GLY A 326 11.58 4.36 -32.27
CA GLY A 326 10.25 4.72 -32.76
C GLY A 326 9.33 5.33 -31.70
N ILE A 327 9.68 5.26 -30.41
CA ILE A 327 8.82 5.68 -29.30
C ILE A 327 9.50 6.82 -28.51
N TRP A 328 8.77 7.91 -28.29
CA TRP A 328 9.18 9.03 -27.44
C TRP A 328 8.39 8.99 -26.14
N VAL A 329 9.08 8.81 -25.01
CA VAL A 329 8.45 8.80 -23.68
C VAL A 329 8.56 10.17 -23.02
N GLU A 330 7.41 10.81 -22.84
CA GLU A 330 7.27 12.13 -22.23
C GLU A 330 6.93 12.00 -20.74
N ILE A 331 7.91 12.26 -19.88
CA ILE A 331 7.69 12.39 -18.43
C ILE A 331 6.87 13.64 -18.09
N VAL A 332 5.65 13.44 -17.57
CA VAL A 332 4.72 14.49 -17.12
C VAL A 332 4.53 14.46 -15.59
N PRO A 333 4.04 15.52 -14.94
CA PRO A 333 3.74 15.48 -13.51
C PRO A 333 2.55 14.58 -13.17
N SER A 334 2.59 13.91 -12.02
CA SER A 334 1.37 13.42 -11.36
C SER A 334 0.44 14.60 -11.04
N PRO A 335 -0.88 14.50 -11.31
CA PRO A 335 -1.89 15.41 -10.77
C PRO A 335 -2.00 15.24 -9.24
N GLY A 336 -2.63 16.24 -8.59
CA GLY A 336 -2.85 16.21 -7.14
C GLY A 336 -3.99 15.27 -6.70
N ASP A 337 -4.92 14.98 -7.60
CA ASP A 337 -5.94 13.95 -7.44
C ASP A 337 -5.54 12.71 -8.24
N LEU A 338 -5.44 11.56 -7.57
CA LEU A 338 -5.06 10.29 -8.21
C LEU A 338 -6.13 9.80 -9.19
N ALA A 339 -7.39 10.21 -9.03
CA ALA A 339 -8.47 9.90 -9.98
C ALA A 339 -8.32 10.66 -11.32
N GLU A 340 -7.41 11.64 -11.44
CA GLU A 340 -7.06 12.28 -12.71
C GLU A 340 -5.89 11.60 -13.44
N LEU A 341 -5.17 10.66 -12.81
CA LEU A 341 -4.00 10.00 -13.43
C LEU A 341 -4.27 9.34 -14.79
N PRO A 342 -5.38 8.57 -15.00
CA PRO A 342 -5.74 8.03 -16.32
C PRO A 342 -5.98 9.08 -17.40
N ARG A 343 -6.16 10.35 -17.01
CA ARG A 343 -6.48 11.48 -17.90
C ARG A 343 -5.29 12.41 -18.09
N ALA A 344 -4.29 12.33 -17.20
CA ALA A 344 -3.07 13.13 -17.26
C ALA A 344 -1.97 12.49 -18.14
N ALA A 345 -1.95 11.15 -18.26
CA ALA A 345 -0.89 10.41 -18.93
C ALA A 345 -1.41 9.14 -19.62
N ASP A 346 -0.70 8.69 -20.65
CA ASP A 346 -0.94 7.38 -21.27
C ASP A 346 -0.62 6.25 -20.30
N CYS A 347 0.36 6.48 -19.41
CA CYS A 347 0.82 5.56 -18.37
C CYS A 347 1.33 6.29 -17.11
N PHE A 348 1.30 5.67 -15.92
CA PHE A 348 1.58 6.40 -14.68
C PHE A 348 1.82 5.53 -13.44
N ALA A 349 2.71 5.90 -12.52
CA ALA A 349 2.84 5.18 -11.26
C ALA A 349 1.80 5.61 -10.20
N ALA A 350 1.14 4.65 -9.54
CA ALA A 350 0.14 4.88 -8.49
C ALA A 350 0.10 3.71 -7.49
N ARG A 351 -0.92 3.63 -6.62
CA ARG A 351 -1.16 2.45 -5.75
C ARG A 351 -2.16 1.47 -6.36
N ALA A 352 -2.05 0.17 -6.06
CA ALA A 352 -2.99 -0.85 -6.55
C ALA A 352 -4.47 -0.56 -6.18
N GLN A 353 -4.73 0.01 -5.00
CA GLN A 353 -6.03 0.55 -4.58
C GLN A 353 -6.68 1.47 -5.63
N VAL A 354 -5.87 2.30 -6.30
CA VAL A 354 -6.35 3.22 -7.35
C VAL A 354 -6.87 2.43 -8.55
N ALA A 355 -6.23 1.30 -8.89
CA ALA A 355 -6.63 0.44 -9.98
C ALA A 355 -8.06 -0.08 -9.80
N GLN A 356 -8.37 -0.60 -8.61
CA GLN A 356 -9.71 -1.09 -8.28
C GLN A 356 -10.74 0.07 -8.23
N GLY A 357 -10.34 1.27 -7.78
CA GLY A 357 -11.21 2.45 -7.75
C GLY A 357 -11.47 3.14 -9.10
N THR A 358 -10.61 2.96 -10.12
CA THR A 358 -10.73 3.63 -11.43
C THR A 358 -11.06 2.67 -12.57
N GLN A 359 -11.95 1.70 -12.30
CA GLN A 359 -12.36 0.61 -13.20
C GLN A 359 -12.92 0.99 -14.61
N PRO A 360 -13.35 2.23 -14.93
CA PRO A 360 -13.76 2.54 -16.31
C PRO A 360 -12.65 2.92 -17.30
N GLU A 361 -11.37 3.07 -16.89
CA GLU A 361 -10.38 3.82 -17.68
C GLU A 361 -9.01 3.13 -17.99
N LEU A 362 -8.81 1.85 -18.36
CA LEU A 362 -9.64 0.63 -18.36
C LEU A 362 -9.57 -0.22 -19.68
N ILE A 363 -8.45 -0.91 -19.95
CA ILE A 363 -8.33 -2.03 -20.93
C ILE A 363 -7.76 -3.30 -20.22
N SER A 364 -7.80 -4.51 -20.80
CA SER A 364 -7.37 -5.80 -20.16
C SER A 364 -6.03 -6.33 -20.70
N LEU A 365 -5.08 -6.73 -19.84
CA LEU A 365 -3.66 -6.90 -20.22
C LEU A 365 -3.35 -8.23 -20.88
N ASP A 366 -4.19 -9.23 -20.66
CA ASP A 366 -3.97 -10.58 -21.16
C ASP A 366 -3.69 -10.67 -22.67
N PRO A 367 -4.26 -9.82 -23.56
CA PRO A 367 -3.88 -9.78 -24.98
C PRO A 367 -2.48 -9.22 -25.26
N LEU A 368 -1.97 -8.33 -24.40
CA LEU A 368 -0.62 -7.77 -24.51
C LEU A 368 0.41 -8.74 -23.94
N LEU A 369 0.14 -9.31 -22.76
CA LEU A 369 0.94 -10.40 -22.18
C LEU A 369 1.01 -11.61 -23.13
N SER A 370 -0.12 -12.03 -23.71
CA SER A 370 -0.16 -13.14 -24.68
C SER A 370 0.58 -12.84 -25.99
N ALA A 371 0.91 -11.58 -26.26
CA ALA A 371 1.71 -11.14 -27.40
C ALA A 371 3.18 -10.87 -27.04
N ASP A 372 3.56 -10.94 -25.76
CA ASP A 372 4.86 -10.58 -25.20
C ASP A 372 5.50 -11.81 -24.51
N PRO A 373 6.06 -12.76 -25.30
CA PRO A 373 6.55 -14.04 -24.77
C PRO A 373 7.80 -13.93 -23.90
N ASP A 374 8.41 -12.75 -23.82
CA ASP A 374 9.56 -12.46 -22.96
C ASP A 374 9.11 -12.03 -21.54
N LEU A 375 7.80 -11.86 -21.29
CA LEU A 375 7.22 -11.52 -20.00
C LEU A 375 6.51 -12.72 -19.33
N ASP A 376 7.23 -13.45 -18.48
CA ASP A 376 6.64 -14.50 -17.63
C ASP A 376 6.02 -13.92 -16.34
N LEU A 377 4.80 -14.33 -16.01
CA LEU A 377 4.14 -13.96 -14.74
C LEU A 377 4.83 -14.59 -13.51
N ALA A 378 5.61 -15.66 -13.67
CA ALA A 378 6.36 -16.29 -12.58
C ALA A 378 7.54 -15.43 -12.05
N ASP A 379 7.96 -14.39 -12.78
CA ASP A 379 8.94 -13.38 -12.33
C ASP A 379 8.38 -12.46 -11.22
N PHE A 380 7.07 -12.41 -11.05
CA PHE A 380 6.44 -11.66 -9.97
C PHE A 380 6.14 -12.57 -8.77
N TYR A 381 5.82 -11.96 -7.63
CA TYR A 381 5.34 -12.70 -6.46
C TYR A 381 3.85 -13.06 -6.67
N PRO A 382 3.47 -14.35 -6.68
CA PRO A 382 2.09 -14.77 -6.97
C PRO A 382 1.05 -14.09 -6.10
N GLN A 383 1.39 -13.83 -4.83
CA GLN A 383 0.52 -13.18 -3.85
C GLN A 383 0.17 -11.71 -4.17
N PHE A 384 0.97 -11.02 -4.99
CA PHE A 384 0.69 -9.63 -5.36
C PHE A 384 -0.03 -9.52 -6.71
N LEU A 385 -0.07 -10.60 -7.52
CA LEU A 385 -0.91 -10.66 -8.72
C LEU A 385 -2.39 -10.49 -8.37
N GLY A 386 -2.84 -11.08 -7.24
CA GLY A 386 -4.23 -10.98 -6.77
C GLY A 386 -4.78 -9.55 -6.69
N PRO A 387 -4.17 -8.63 -5.91
CA PRO A 387 -4.57 -7.22 -5.85
C PRO A 387 -4.61 -6.44 -7.17
N VAL A 388 -4.04 -6.98 -8.25
CA VAL A 388 -4.03 -6.40 -9.61
C VAL A 388 -4.71 -7.29 -10.67
N GLN A 389 -5.44 -8.32 -10.23
CA GLN A 389 -6.25 -9.23 -11.05
C GLN A 389 -7.70 -9.23 -10.56
N GLU A 390 -8.67 -9.24 -11.47
CA GLU A 390 -10.09 -9.23 -11.10
C GLU A 390 -10.92 -9.84 -12.22
N GLY A 391 -11.95 -10.62 -11.90
CA GLY A 391 -12.70 -11.42 -12.89
C GLY A 391 -11.88 -12.54 -13.56
N GLY A 392 -10.61 -12.73 -13.15
CA GLY A 392 -9.64 -13.61 -13.80
C GLY A 392 -8.79 -12.93 -14.87
N GLU A 393 -9.01 -11.64 -15.15
CA GLU A 393 -8.20 -10.85 -16.08
C GLU A 393 -7.07 -10.09 -15.36
N LEU A 394 -5.96 -9.91 -16.05
CA LEU A 394 -4.81 -9.15 -15.57
C LEU A 394 -5.01 -7.65 -15.83
N TRP A 395 -5.02 -6.85 -14.76
CA TRP A 395 -5.33 -5.42 -14.87
C TRP A 395 -4.12 -4.54 -14.65
N ALA A 396 -3.29 -4.84 -13.64
CA ALA A 396 -1.89 -4.44 -13.63
C ALA A 396 -1.01 -5.68 -13.36
N LEU A 397 0.32 -5.50 -13.32
CA LEU A 397 1.24 -6.50 -12.74
C LEU A 397 1.85 -5.93 -11.43
N PRO A 398 2.51 -6.75 -10.57
CA PRO A 398 2.63 -6.44 -9.14
C PRO A 398 4.03 -6.51 -8.46
#